data_AF-A0AB37UDU5-F1
#
_entry.id   AF-A0AB37UDU5-F1
#
_cell.length_a   1.000
_cell.length_b   1.000
_cell.length_c   1.000
_cell.angle_alpha   90.00
_cell.angle_beta   90.00
_cell.angle_gamma   90.00
#
_symmetry.space_group_name_H-M   'P 1'
#
loop_
_entity.id
_entity.type
_entity.pdbx_description
1 polymer ?
#
loop_
_entity_poly.entity_id
_entity_poly.type
_entity_poly.pdbx_seq_one_letter_code
_entity_poly.pdbx_strand_id
1 'polypeptide(L)'
;MSYHGIYFAIEKIGELAEIPQLHPHSFRHTYSTELLLMGVDPTHAKKLTGHRSLLIVRRAGCSVEQSAASAAYYRAVGEEVEKQDLE
;
A
#
# COMPACT_ATOMS: atom_id res chain seq x y z
N MET A 1 20.98 -16.59 -6.60
CA MET A 1 19.86 -16.27 -7.52
C MET A 1 20.11 -14.90 -8.13
N SER A 2 19.83 -14.72 -9.43
CA SER A 2 19.99 -13.43 -10.11
C SER A 2 18.73 -12.57 -10.01
N TYR A 3 18.82 -11.28 -10.32
CA TYR A 3 17.66 -10.36 -10.42
C TYR A 3 16.55 -10.97 -11.29
N HIS A 4 16.92 -11.44 -12.49
CA HIS A 4 15.98 -12.05 -13.44
C HIS A 4 15.34 -13.33 -12.89
N GLY A 5 16.08 -14.15 -12.13
CA GLY A 5 15.53 -15.36 -11.53
C GLY A 5 14.47 -15.06 -10.45
N ILE A 6 14.69 -14.04 -9.63
CA ILE A 6 13.69 -13.58 -8.64
C ILE A 6 12.48 -12.99 -9.36
N TYR A 7 12.73 -12.16 -10.37
CA TYR A 7 11.67 -11.54 -11.15
C TYR A 7 10.75 -12.59 -11.79
N PHE A 8 11.33 -13.56 -12.49
CA PHE A 8 10.61 -14.68 -13.09
C PHE A 8 9.84 -15.51 -12.05
N ALA A 9 10.47 -15.84 -10.92
CA ALA A 9 9.81 -16.63 -9.88
C ALA A 9 8.58 -15.90 -9.32
N ILE A 10 8.69 -14.59 -9.08
CA ILE A 10 7.57 -13.79 -8.59
C ILE A 10 6.45 -13.67 -9.63
N GLU A 11 6.77 -13.43 -10.91
CA GLU A 11 5.76 -13.40 -11.97
C GLU A 11 5.01 -14.73 -12.06
N LYS A 12 5.72 -15.87 -11.98
CA LYS A 12 5.09 -17.20 -11.97
C LYS A 12 4.21 -17.44 -10.75
N ILE A 13 4.62 -16.97 -9.57
CA ILE A 13 3.75 -17.00 -8.39
C ILE A 13 2.51 -16.14 -8.61
N GLY A 14 2.65 -14.97 -9.24
CA GLY A 14 1.53 -14.08 -9.59
C GLY A 14 0.54 -14.72 -10.55
N GLU A 15 1.03 -15.38 -11.60
CA GLU A 15 0.20 -16.15 -12.54
C GLU A 15 -0.61 -17.24 -11.82
N LEU A 16 0.04 -18.02 -10.94
CA LEU A 16 -0.61 -19.11 -10.20
C LEU A 16 -1.64 -18.60 -9.16
N ALA A 17 -1.38 -17.43 -8.60
CA ALA A 17 -2.27 -16.79 -7.62
C ALA A 17 -3.35 -15.90 -8.28
N GLU A 18 -3.40 -15.86 -9.61
CA GLU A 18 -4.31 -15.00 -10.39
C GLU A 18 -4.17 -13.49 -10.06
N ILE A 19 -2.97 -13.05 -9.65
CA ILE A 19 -2.67 -11.65 -9.35
C ILE A 19 -2.05 -11.02 -10.61
N PRO A 20 -2.80 -10.18 -11.35
CA PRO A 20 -2.30 -9.59 -12.58
C PRO A 20 -1.12 -8.64 -12.29
N GLN A 21 -0.09 -8.71 -13.15
CA GLN A 21 1.06 -7.80 -13.13
C GLN A 21 1.85 -7.82 -11.79
N LEU A 22 1.87 -8.95 -11.09
CA LEU A 22 2.70 -9.10 -9.89
C LEU A 22 4.19 -9.16 -10.25
N HIS A 23 4.97 -8.21 -9.73
CA HIS A 23 6.42 -8.17 -9.87
C HIS A 23 7.08 -7.82 -8.53
N PRO A 24 8.38 -8.08 -8.31
CA PRO A 24 9.04 -7.84 -7.02
C PRO A 24 8.85 -6.44 -6.44
N HIS A 25 8.76 -5.40 -7.28
CA HIS A 25 8.54 -4.03 -6.81
C HIS A 25 7.14 -3.79 -6.22
N SER A 26 6.14 -4.62 -6.55
CA SER A 26 4.77 -4.51 -6.03
C SER A 26 4.73 -4.78 -4.52
N PHE A 27 5.55 -5.72 -4.05
CA PHE A 27 5.71 -5.97 -2.61
C PHE A 27 6.29 -4.76 -1.89
N ARG A 28 7.24 -4.04 -2.50
CA ARG A 28 7.80 -2.82 -1.91
C ARG A 28 6.76 -1.71 -1.77
N HIS A 29 5.86 -1.57 -2.74
CA HIS A 29 4.73 -0.64 -2.66
C HIS A 29 3.73 -1.06 -1.58
N THR A 30 3.38 -2.35 -1.54
CA THR A 30 2.45 -2.92 -0.55
C THR A 30 2.98 -2.70 0.87
N TYR A 31 4.23 -3.09 1.12
CA TYR A 31 4.89 -2.89 2.41
C TYR A 31 4.94 -1.42 2.84
N SER A 32 5.25 -0.51 1.91
CA SER A 32 5.27 0.92 2.23
C SER A 32 3.89 1.48 2.57
N THR A 33 2.83 0.94 1.97
CA THR A 33 1.44 1.35 2.22
C THR A 33 0.97 0.81 3.56
N GLU A 34 1.26 -0.46 3.86
CA GLU A 34 0.92 -1.11 5.13
C GLU A 34 1.54 -0.41 6.33
N LEU A 35 2.81 0.02 6.23
CA LEU A 35 3.45 0.80 7.29
C LEU A 35 2.65 2.07 7.64
N LEU A 36 2.13 2.76 6.63
CA LEU A 36 1.35 3.98 6.82
C LEU A 36 -0.05 3.68 7.34
N LEU A 37 -0.68 2.60 6.88
CA LEU A 37 -1.95 2.09 7.42
C LEU A 37 -1.85 1.72 8.90
N MET A 38 -0.70 1.16 9.32
CA MET A 38 -0.41 0.86 10.72
C MET A 38 -0.07 2.10 11.56
N GLY A 39 -0.11 3.31 10.98
CA GLY A 39 0.20 4.55 11.67
C GLY A 39 1.69 4.78 11.93
N VAL A 40 2.58 4.05 11.23
CA VAL A 40 4.03 4.27 11.33
C VAL A 40 4.36 5.65 10.76
N ASP A 41 5.14 6.43 11.51
CA ASP A 41 5.60 7.73 11.04
C ASP A 41 6.30 7.62 9.66
N PRO A 42 5.97 8.49 8.68
CA PRO A 42 6.55 8.44 7.35
C PRO A 42 8.08 8.47 7.30
N THR A 43 8.74 9.10 8.28
CA THR A 43 10.21 9.13 8.40
C THR A 43 10.77 7.78 8.77
N HIS A 44 10.09 7.04 9.66
CA HIS A 44 10.43 5.66 10.00
C HIS A 44 10.14 4.73 8.83
N ALA A 45 8.97 4.87 8.19
CA ALA A 45 8.61 4.10 7.01
C ALA A 45 9.62 4.28 5.88
N LYS A 46 10.15 5.49 5.66
CA LYS A 46 11.25 5.77 4.72
C LYS A 46 12.51 4.95 5.04
N LYS A 47 12.91 4.88 6.31
CA LYS A 47 14.10 4.11 6.73
C LYS A 47 13.89 2.62 6.50
N LEU A 48 12.73 2.08 6.88
CA LEU A 48 12.38 0.67 6.73
C LEU A 48 12.30 0.22 5.27
N THR A 49 11.74 1.07 4.41
CA THR A 49 11.56 0.77 2.98
C THR A 49 12.78 1.11 2.13
N GLY A 50 13.80 1.75 2.69
CA GLY A 50 15.00 2.18 1.97
C GLY A 50 14.74 3.25 0.88
N HIS A 51 13.68 4.04 1.01
CA HIS A 51 13.38 5.11 0.04
C HIS A 51 14.32 6.30 0.25
N ARG A 52 14.85 6.85 -0.85
CA ARG A 52 15.70 8.05 -0.80
C ARG A 52 14.89 9.30 -0.45
N SER A 53 13.65 9.36 -0.94
CA SER A 53 12.75 10.52 -0.78
C SER A 53 11.58 10.20 0.14
N LEU A 54 11.29 11.12 1.06
CA LEU A 54 10.10 11.05 1.92
C LEU A 54 8.80 11.25 1.11
N LEU A 55 8.87 11.98 -0.01
CA LEU A 55 7.73 12.22 -0.89
C LEU A 55 7.16 10.92 -1.47
N ILE A 56 8.02 9.95 -1.80
CA ILE A 56 7.60 8.65 -2.35
C ILE A 56 6.80 7.87 -1.30
N VAL A 57 7.26 7.88 -0.06
CA VAL A 57 6.58 7.23 1.07
C VAL A 57 5.24 7.90 1.34
N ARG A 58 5.20 9.24 1.43
CA ARG A 58 3.94 9.98 1.59
C ARG A 58 2.95 9.71 0.48
N ARG A 59 3.42 9.56 -0.78
CA ARG A 59 2.56 9.23 -1.91
C ARG A 59 1.89 7.86 -1.74
N ALA A 60 2.56 6.88 -1.15
CA ALA A 60 1.95 5.59 -0.80
C ALA A 60 0.85 5.76 0.28
N GLY A 61 0.99 6.74 1.17
CA GLY A 61 0.01 7.07 2.22
C GLY A 61 -1.17 7.91 1.74
N CYS A 62 -1.12 8.48 0.54
CA CYS A 62 -2.13 9.44 0.08
C CYS A 62 -3.55 8.84 0.02
N SER A 63 -3.68 7.57 -0.36
CA SER A 63 -4.98 6.87 -0.36
C SER A 63 -5.49 6.61 1.08
N VAL A 64 -4.57 6.36 2.01
CA VAL A 64 -4.88 6.20 3.44
C VAL A 64 -5.37 7.51 4.05
N GLU A 65 -4.65 8.60 3.79
CA GLU A 65 -5.01 9.94 4.24
C GLU A 65 -6.36 10.38 3.69
N GLN A 66 -6.65 10.11 2.41
CA GLN A 66 -7.96 10.39 1.80
C GLN A 66 -9.07 9.57 2.47
N SER A 67 -8.87 8.27 2.67
CA SER A 67 -9.86 7.40 3.30
C SER A 67 -10.14 7.82 4.75
N ALA A 68 -9.09 8.18 5.51
CA ALA A 68 -9.20 8.68 6.87
C ALA A 68 -9.91 10.05 6.94
N ALA A 69 -9.62 10.94 5.99
CA ALA A 69 -10.28 12.24 5.88
C ALA A 69 -11.78 12.09 5.54
N SER A 70 -12.12 11.24 4.57
CA SER A 70 -13.51 10.90 4.24
C SER A 70 -14.24 10.33 5.44
N ALA A 71 -13.65 9.34 6.14
CA ALA A 71 -14.25 8.76 7.34
C ALA A 71 -14.40 9.77 8.50
N ALA A 72 -13.49 10.73 8.64
CA ALA A 72 -13.61 11.81 9.62
C ALA A 72 -14.73 12.79 9.26
N TYR A 73 -14.87 13.13 7.97
CA TYR A 73 -15.95 13.99 7.46
C TYR A 73 -17.33 13.35 7.72
N TYR A 74 -17.55 12.10 7.32
CA TYR A 74 -18.83 11.41 7.53
C TYR A 74 -19.20 11.32 9.02
N ARG A 75 -18.22 11.02 9.89
CA ARG A 75 -18.41 11.05 11.36
C ARG A 75 -18.81 12.43 11.89
N ALA A 76 -18.26 13.51 11.34
CA ALA A 76 -18.57 14.87 11.76
C ALA A 76 -19.94 15.35 11.25
N VAL A 77 -20.35 14.88 10.06
CA VAL A 77 -21.65 15.23 9.45
C VAL A 77 -22.80 14.40 10.02
N GLY A 78 -22.51 13.26 10.67
CA GLY A 78 -23.52 12.41 11.32
C GLY A 78 -24.20 11.43 10.37
N GLU A 79 -23.66 11.23 9.16
CA GLU A 79 -24.08 10.16 8.27
C GLU A 79 -23.23 8.92 8.59
N GLU A 80 -23.87 7.84 9.07
CA GLU A 80 -23.19 6.55 9.23
C GLU A 80 -22.91 5.97 7.84
N VAL A 81 -21.64 5.66 7.58
CA VAL A 81 -21.22 5.00 6.34
C VAL A 81 -21.83 3.60 6.35
N GLU A 82 -22.92 3.43 5.59
CA GLU A 82 -23.43 2.11 5.25
C GLU A 82 -22.29 1.36 4.56
N LYS A 83 -21.77 0.32 5.22
CA LYS A 83 -20.79 -0.57 4.62
C LYS A 83 -21.48 -1.20 3.42
N GLN A 84 -21.14 -0.74 2.21
CA GLN A 84 -21.47 -1.49 1.01
C GLN A 84 -20.64 -2.76 1.05
N ASP A 85 -21.31 -3.85 1.43
CA ASP A 85 -20.84 -5.20 1.23
C ASP A 85 -20.62 -5.38 -0.28
N LEU A 86 -19.36 -5.36 -0.69
CA LEU A 86 -18.95 -5.73 -2.03
C LEU A 86 -19.11 -7.25 -2.15
N GLU A 87 -20.19 -7.67 -2.81
CA GLU A 87 -20.40 -9.04 -3.30
C GLU A 87 -19.29 -9.51 -4.23
#